data_AF-X0WWJ7-F1
#
_entry.id   AF-X0WWJ7-F1
#
_cell.length_a   1.000
_cell.length_b   1.000
_cell.length_c   1.000
_cell.angle_alpha   90.00
_cell.angle_beta   90.00
_cell.angle_gamma   90.00
#
_symmetry.space_group_name_H-M   'P 1'
#
loop_
_entity.id
_entity.type
_entity.pdbx_description
1 polymer ?
#
loop_
_entity_poly.entity_id
_entity_poly.type
_entity_poly.pdbx_seq_one_letter_code
_entity_poly.pdbx_strand_id
1 'polypeptide(L)' 'MIEDFDDGRSRSFFCRAAALLSLTGLENSLDEATQQIKTDNIKPDDIKIKAKILKGLLNEASLKEGI' A
#
# COMPACT_ATOMS: atom_id res chain seq x y z
N MET A 1 10.25 -6.00 -4.00
CA MET A 1 8.88 -6.36 -3.60
C MET A 1 8.61 -5.56 -2.35
N ILE A 2 7.42 -4.98 -2.16
CA ILE A 2 7.12 -4.37 -0.86
C ILE A 2 6.97 -5.53 0.12
N GLU A 3 7.99 -5.71 0.96
CA GLU A 3 8.05 -6.76 1.97
C GLU A 3 6.77 -6.70 2.82
N ASP A 4 6.18 -7.87 3.14
CA ASP A 4 4.88 -8.01 3.84
C ASP A 4 3.60 -7.63 3.08
N PHE A 5 3.69 -7.04 1.88
CA PHE A 5 2.53 -6.66 1.04
C PHE A 5 2.46 -7.41 -0.29
N ASP A 6 3.35 -8.38 -0.50
CA ASP A 6 3.46 -9.10 -1.76
C ASP A 6 2.49 -10.28 -1.89
N ASP A 7 1.33 -10.02 -2.50
CA ASP A 7 0.35 -11.06 -2.86
C ASP A 7 0.62 -11.71 -4.23
N GLY A 8 1.74 -11.38 -4.89
CA GLY A 8 2.10 -11.80 -6.24
C GLY A 8 1.28 -11.16 -7.38
N ARG A 9 0.06 -10.67 -7.10
CA ARG A 9 -0.89 -10.13 -8.11
C ARG A 9 -0.82 -8.62 -8.24
N SER A 10 -0.47 -7.94 -7.15
CA SER A 10 -0.47 -6.49 -7.04
C SER A 10 0.90 -5.88 -7.40
N ARG A 11 1.88 -6.71 -7.78
CA ARG A 11 3.24 -6.29 -8.13
C ARG A 11 3.29 -5.18 -9.17
N SER A 12 2.59 -5.35 -10.30
CA SER A 12 2.60 -4.37 -11.39
C SER A 12 1.97 -3.04 -10.97
N PHE A 13 0.96 -3.09 -10.10
CA PHE A 13 0.34 -1.91 -9.51
C PHE A 13 1.33 -1.17 -8.61
N PHE A 14 1.97 -1.85 -7.66
CA PHE A 14 2.92 -1.21 -6.74
C PHE A 14 4.11 -0.59 -7.46
N CYS A 15 4.64 -1.22 -8.51
CA CYS A 15 5.69 -0.61 -9.32
C CYS A 15 5.24 0.69 -10.00
N ARG A 16 3.99 0.77 -10.47
CA ARG A 16 3.44 1.99 -11.07
C ARG A 16 3.20 3.07 -10.03
N ALA A 17 2.59 2.71 -8.90
CA ALA A 17 2.34 3.63 -7.79
C ALA A 17 3.67 4.24 -7.30
N ALA A 18 4.71 3.43 -7.12
CA ALA A 18 6.04 3.89 -6.71
C ALA A 18 6.73 4.82 -7.72
N ALA A 19 6.37 4.72 -9.01
CA ALA A 19 6.94 5.57 -10.06
C ALA A 19 6.17 6.88 -10.26
N LEU A 20 4.92 6.93 -9.81
CA LEU A 20 4.00 8.06 -10.04
C LEU A 20 3.87 8.96 -8.82
N LEU A 21 3.84 8.36 -7.62
CA LEU A 21 3.64 9.10 -6.38
C LEU A 21 4.92 9.75 -5.88
N SER A 22 4.77 10.86 -5.16
CA SER A 22 5.85 11.45 -4.39
C SER A 22 6.37 10.50 -3.31
N LEU A 23 7.64 10.65 -2.93
CA LEU A 23 8.22 9.88 -1.82
C LEU A 23 7.40 10.04 -0.53
N THR A 24 6.99 11.27 -0.23
CA THR A 24 6.16 11.58 0.94
C THR A 24 4.79 10.90 0.86
N GLY A 25 4.15 10.87 -0.31
CA GLY A 25 2.90 10.15 -0.52
C GLY A 25 3.02 8.64 -0.31
N LEU A 26 4.13 8.06 -0.77
CA LEU A 26 4.44 6.63 -0.57
C LEU A 26 4.70 6.31 0.90
N GLU A 27 5.54 7.09 1.58
CA GLU A 27 5.87 6.91 3.00
C GLU A 27 4.61 7.02 3.87
N ASN A 28 3.80 8.06 3.67
CA ASN A 28 2.54 8.23 4.39
C ASN A 28 1.59 7.04 4.15
N SER A 29 1.47 6.57 2.91
CA SER A 29 0.61 5.42 2.59
C SER A 29 1.08 4.13 3.28
N LEU A 30 2.40 3.92 3.40
CA LEU A 30 2.97 2.77 4.09
C LEU A 30 2.76 2.84 5.60
N ASP A 31 2.94 4.03 6.18
CA ASP A 31 2.70 4.25 7.61
C ASP A 31 1.22 4.07 7.96
N GLU A 32 0.32 4.64 7.16
CA GLU A 32 -1.13 4.47 7.30
C GLU A 32 -1.53 2.99 7.17
N ALA A 33 -1.01 2.28 6.17
CA ALA A 33 -1.27 0.84 6.01
C ALA A 33 -0.81 0.05 7.24
N THR A 34 0.38 0.36 7.76
CA THR A 34 0.96 -0.30 8.93
C THR A 34 0.13 -0.06 10.19
N GLN A 35 -0.34 1.17 10.40
CA GLN A 35 -1.23 1.52 11.52
C GLN A 35 -2.59 0.84 11.40
N GLN A 36 -3.16 0.80 10.20
CA GLN A 36 -4.44 0.14 9.95
C GLN A 36 -4.35 -1.38 10.18
N ILE A 37 -3.31 -2.04 9.66
CA ILE A 37 -3.07 -3.48 9.88
C ILE A 37 -3.01 -3.82 11.37
N LYS A 38 -2.33 -2.97 12.16
CA LYS A 38 -2.24 -3.14 13.63
C LYS A 38 -3.60 -2.92 14.29
N THR A 39 -4.31 -1.85 13.94
CA THR A 39 -5.62 -1.51 14.51
C THR A 39 -6.67 -2.58 14.23
N ASP A 40 -6.68 -3.08 13.00
CA ASP A 40 -7.63 -4.10 12.53
C ASP A 40 -7.25 -5.52 12.97
N ASN A 41 -6.14 -5.68 13.73
CA ASN A 41 -5.61 -6.96 14.19
C ASN A 41 -5.42 -7.97 13.03
N ILE A 42 -5.00 -7.48 11.87
CA ILE A 42 -4.81 -8.31 10.68
C ILE A 42 -3.62 -9.24 10.93
N LYS A 43 -3.81 -10.52 10.62
CA LYS A 43 -2.77 -11.51 10.87
C LYS A 43 -1.53 -11.23 10.01
N PRO A 44 -0.31 -11.49 10.52
CA PRO A 44 0.92 -11.24 9.78
C PRO A 44 1.00 -11.98 8.44
N ASP A 45 0.38 -13.16 8.35
CA ASP A 45 0.34 -14.04 7.18
C ASP A 45 -0.78 -13.72 6.18
N ASP A 46 -1.69 -12.80 6.50
CA ASP A 46 -2.78 -12.39 5.59
C ASP A 46 -2.31 -11.33 4.58
N ILE A 47 -1.33 -11.72 3.78
CA ILE A 47 -0.66 -10.85 2.80
C ILE A 47 -1.67 -10.27 1.80
N LYS A 48 -2.72 -11.03 1.46
CA LYS A 48 -3.74 -10.60 0.51
C LYS A 48 -4.54 -9.41 1.04
N ILE A 49 -4.94 -9.42 2.32
CA ILE A 49 -5.66 -8.29 2.90
C ILE A 49 -4.71 -7.10 3.07
N LYS A 50 -3.48 -7.32 3.54
CA LYS A 50 -2.45 -6.26 3.64
C LYS A 50 -2.22 -5.57 2.31
N ALA A 51 -2.04 -6.33 1.23
CA ALA A 51 -1.87 -5.82 -0.13
C ALA A 51 -3.08 -4.99 -0.58
N LYS A 52 -4.30 -5.45 -0.25
CA LYS A 52 -5.54 -4.72 -0.58
C LYS A 52 -5.62 -3.38 0.16
N ILE A 53 -5.25 -3.32 1.43
CA ILE A 53 -5.23 -2.10 2.23
C ILE A 53 -4.27 -1.08 1.60
N LEU A 54 -3.00 -1.48 1.41
CA LEU A 54 -1.99 -0.59 0.83
C LEU A 54 -2.39 -0.11 -0.57
N LYS A 55 -2.96 -1.01 -1.40
CA LYS A 55 -3.46 -0.64 -2.73
C LYS A 55 -4.58 0.42 -2.67
N GLY A 56 -5.47 0.34 -1.68
CA GLY A 56 -6.51 1.34 -1.46
C GLY A 56 -5.89 2.71 -1.13
N LEU A 57 -4.97 2.74 -0.18
CA LEU A 57 -4.30 3.96 0.27
C LEU A 57 -3.48 4.61 -0.86
N LEU A 58 -2.76 3.82 -1.66
CA LEU A 58 -2.00 4.34 -2.80
C LEU A 58 -2.90 4.92 -3.90
N ASN A 59 -4.10 4.37 -4.12
CA ASN A 59 -5.08 4.97 -5.02
C ASN A 59 -5.61 6.29 -4.46
N GLU A 60 -5.87 6.37 -3.16
CA GLU A 60 -6.30 7.64 -2.54
C GLU A 60 -5.19 8.69 -2.58
N ALA A 61 -3.93 8.29 -2.37
CA ALA A 61 -2.77 9.15 -2.52
C ALA A 61 -2.64 9.68 -3.96
N SER A 62 -2.86 8.83 -4.97
CA SER A 62 -2.79 9.27 -6.37
C SER A 62 -3.87 10.30 -6.70
N LEU A 63 -5.10 10.09 -6.21
CA LEU A 63 -6.18 11.07 -6.34
C LEU A 63 -5.85 12.42 -5.68
N LYS A 64 -5.18 12.41 -4.52
CA LYS A 64 -4.74 13.63 -3.81
C LYS A 64 -3.62 14.36 -4.56
N GLU A 65 -2.71 13.63 -5.20
CA GLU A 65 -1.61 14.19 -5.98
C GLU A 65 -2.03 14.58 -7.41
N GLY A 66 -3.25 14.21 -7.83
CA GLY A 66 -3.81 14.55 -9.14
C GLY A 66 -3.30 13.65 -10.27
N ILE A 67 -2.96 12.39 -9.97
CA ILE A 67 -2.37 11.41 -10.87
C ILE A 67 -3.29 10.19 -11.05
#